data_AF-A0A966HGD0-F1
#
_entry.id   AF-A0A966HGD0-F1
#
_cell.length_a   1.000
_cell.length_b   1.000
_cell.length_c   1.000
_cell.angle_alpha   90.00
_cell.angle_beta   90.00
_cell.angle_gamma   90.00
#
_symmetry.space_group_name_H-M   'P 1'
#
loop_
_entity.id
_entity.type
_entity.pdbx_description
1 polymer ?
#
loop_
_entity_poly.entity_id
_entity_poly.type
_entity_poly.pdbx_seq_one_letter_code
_entity_poly.pdbx_strand_id
1 'polypeptide(L)'
;MKISRKILIGLFTLFTFFVGDAIYAADLSGRILLQVESHGEAWYVEPVSIKRYYLGRPNDAFSLMQNLGLGVKTSELQGFLAKQAPGRLSGRILLQVEDKGQAYYVNPLNLKLYYLGRPADAFALMRTLGLGISNVDLENIPLAPYSALPVISYTNIDEQKLNENLSEKVFSFKYQNETKNFSIILEDDLYQDYKNAPKVLTYAVNNPPVNLDEAFYDIFLSVKEGDDSLDKIVKALQNIAYKNNYSSDSLAELALAFVQYIPYDYNKAKESELSLYYPYETLYLNRGVCSDKTLLAYQILKKLGFGVAIMGFPDINHSALGLACENRDSINNSGYCYVETTNYFPPGVIPQNISQGQALTSTYDFTNFFSTASLGEIKILKKTVGKLYLGIPAVKDKVALLNLLYQELESPPDPSQASYLEIIYYNKKVEEFNSLLRDFYQK
;
A
#
# COMPACT_ATOMS: atom_id res chain seq x y z
N MET A 1 -35.25 40.24 76.30
CA MET A 1 -34.08 41.15 76.26
C MET A 1 -33.24 40.75 75.04
N LYS A 2 -32.82 41.72 74.22
CA LYS A 2 -32.00 41.59 72.99
C LYS A 2 -30.84 40.58 73.20
N ILE A 3 -30.31 39.86 72.21
CA ILE A 3 -29.52 40.37 71.08
C ILE A 3 -29.35 39.25 70.02
N SER A 4 -29.45 39.66 68.77
CA SER A 4 -29.13 38.92 67.54
C SER A 4 -27.65 38.51 67.44
N ARG A 5 -27.37 37.33 66.88
CA ARG A 5 -26.17 37.12 66.06
C ARG A 5 -26.47 36.16 64.91
N LYS A 6 -26.43 36.72 63.70
CA LYS A 6 -26.43 35.99 62.43
C LYS A 6 -25.20 35.07 62.42
N ILE A 7 -25.40 33.77 62.21
CA ILE A 7 -24.32 32.85 61.85
C ILE A 7 -24.58 32.42 60.41
N LEU A 8 -23.64 32.82 59.56
CA LEU A 8 -23.54 32.50 58.15
C LEU A 8 -23.31 30.98 58.02
N ILE A 9 -24.30 30.24 57.51
CA ILE A 9 -24.11 28.84 57.12
C ILE A 9 -23.38 28.87 55.78
N GLY A 10 -22.06 28.85 55.83
CA GLY A 10 -21.23 28.49 54.68
C GLY A 10 -21.40 26.99 54.44
N LEU A 11 -22.22 26.63 53.46
CA LEU A 11 -22.30 25.27 52.94
C LEU A 11 -20.97 24.98 52.23
N PHE A 12 -20.02 24.40 52.96
CA PHE A 12 -18.80 23.86 52.38
C PHE A 12 -19.19 22.56 51.67
N THR A 13 -19.66 22.69 50.42
CA THR A 13 -19.74 21.54 49.52
C THR A 13 -18.32 21.08 49.27
N LEU A 14 -17.92 20.07 50.04
CA LEU A 14 -16.75 19.25 49.79
C LEU A 14 -16.93 18.67 48.39
N PHE A 15 -16.37 19.33 47.39
CA PHE A 15 -16.21 18.77 46.06
C PHE A 15 -15.19 17.66 46.25
N THR A 16 -15.67 16.45 46.53
CA THR A 16 -14.87 15.25 46.36
C THR A 16 -14.50 15.22 44.89
N PHE A 17 -13.29 15.70 44.58
CA PHE A 17 -12.62 15.32 43.36
C PHE A 17 -12.57 13.80 43.40
N PHE A 18 -13.40 13.15 42.58
CA PHE A 18 -13.08 11.83 42.11
C PHE A 18 -11.76 11.99 41.36
N VAL A 19 -10.65 11.76 42.08
CA VAL A 19 -9.41 11.35 41.43
C VAL A 19 -9.78 10.00 40.85
N GLY A 20 -10.11 9.97 39.55
CA GLY A 20 -10.28 8.72 38.84
C GLY A 20 -9.02 7.90 39.05
N ASP A 21 -9.16 6.66 39.50
CA ASP A 21 -8.04 5.73 39.57
C ASP A 21 -7.33 5.75 38.21
N ALA A 22 -6.01 5.92 38.23
CA ALA A 22 -5.22 5.94 37.02
C ALA A 22 -5.48 4.65 36.24
N ILE A 23 -6.07 4.75 35.05
CA ILE A 23 -6.34 3.60 34.20
C ILE A 23 -5.00 3.08 33.69
N TYR A 24 -4.63 1.87 34.10
CA TYR A 24 -3.42 1.23 33.60
C TYR A 24 -3.69 0.64 32.21
N ALA A 25 -2.76 0.83 31.28
CA ALA A 25 -2.87 0.33 29.90
C ALA A 25 -3.18 -1.18 29.81
N ALA A 26 -2.74 -1.96 30.80
CA ALA A 26 -3.01 -3.39 30.90
C ALA A 26 -4.51 -3.73 31.08
N ASP A 27 -5.27 -2.88 31.77
CA ASP A 27 -6.71 -3.08 32.01
C ASP A 27 -7.55 -2.83 30.74
N LEU A 28 -6.96 -2.14 29.76
CA LEU A 28 -7.55 -1.87 28.46
C LEU A 28 -7.04 -2.83 27.37
N SER A 29 -6.24 -3.83 27.73
CA SER A 29 -5.71 -4.83 26.81
C SER A 29 -6.82 -5.47 25.96
N GLY A 30 -6.66 -5.39 24.65
CA GLY A 30 -7.62 -5.95 23.70
C GLY A 30 -8.90 -5.17 23.48
N ARG A 31 -9.06 -4.02 24.14
CA ARG A 31 -10.27 -3.19 24.00
C ARG A 31 -10.17 -2.31 22.76
N ILE A 32 -11.36 -2.02 22.22
CA ILE A 32 -11.55 -0.92 21.28
C ILE A 32 -11.96 0.30 22.12
N LEU A 33 -11.30 1.42 21.89
CA LEU A 33 -11.51 2.66 22.63
C LEU A 33 -12.02 3.75 21.69
N LEU A 34 -12.92 4.60 22.18
CA LEU A 34 -13.45 5.74 21.46
C LEU A 34 -13.13 7.00 22.25
N GLN A 35 -12.40 7.92 21.64
CA GLN A 35 -12.02 9.17 22.26
C GLN A 35 -13.24 10.08 22.36
N VAL A 36 -13.70 10.40 23.57
CA VAL A 36 -14.97 11.14 23.77
C VAL A 36 -14.81 12.64 23.91
N GLU A 37 -13.58 13.12 24.06
CA GLU A 37 -13.21 14.54 24.25
C GLU A 37 -12.57 15.16 23.00
N SER A 38 -12.72 14.51 21.84
CA SER A 38 -12.21 14.99 20.54
C SER A 38 -13.17 14.59 19.41
N HIS A 39 -12.67 14.21 18.23
CA HIS A 39 -13.50 13.92 17.05
C HIS A 39 -14.12 12.51 17.04
N GLY A 40 -14.09 11.77 18.15
CA GLY A 40 -14.63 10.41 18.22
C GLY A 40 -13.71 9.37 17.58
N GLU A 41 -12.40 9.62 17.60
CA GLU A 41 -11.35 8.74 17.10
C GLU A 41 -11.43 7.35 17.75
N ALA A 42 -11.24 6.32 16.93
CA ALA A 42 -11.26 4.94 17.38
C ALA A 42 -9.84 4.37 17.47
N TRP A 43 -9.59 3.61 18.54
CA TRP A 43 -8.29 3.03 18.86
C TRP A 43 -8.45 1.56 19.25
N TYR A 44 -7.43 0.74 18.99
CA TYR A 44 -7.37 -0.64 19.44
C TYR A 44 -6.12 -0.86 20.27
N VAL A 45 -6.26 -1.41 21.47
CA VAL A 45 -5.12 -1.76 22.34
C VAL A 45 -4.75 -3.21 22.07
N GLU A 46 -3.59 -3.44 21.45
CA GLU A 46 -3.20 -4.79 21.05
C GLU A 46 -2.72 -5.61 22.27
N PRO A 47 -3.27 -6.82 22.52
CA PRO A 47 -3.04 -7.54 23.77
C PRO A 47 -1.61 -8.02 24.06
N VAL A 48 -0.75 -8.17 23.05
CA VAL A 48 0.62 -8.67 23.23
C VAL A 48 1.58 -7.53 23.57
N SER A 49 1.50 -6.45 22.81
CA SER A 49 2.39 -5.30 22.90
C SER A 49 1.89 -4.21 23.83
N ILE A 50 0.60 -4.26 24.23
CA ILE A 50 -0.09 -3.28 25.09
C ILE A 50 0.01 -1.86 24.51
N LYS A 51 0.12 -1.78 23.19
CA LYS A 51 0.19 -0.51 22.46
C LYS A 51 -1.17 -0.20 21.84
N ARG A 52 -1.55 1.07 21.87
CA ARG A 52 -2.72 1.57 21.13
C ARG A 52 -2.37 1.77 19.66
N TYR A 53 -3.26 1.35 18.79
CA TYR A 53 -3.22 1.57 17.35
C TYR A 53 -4.40 2.43 16.96
N TYR A 54 -4.16 3.46 16.15
CA TYR A 54 -5.22 4.25 15.57
C TYR A 54 -5.96 3.43 14.51
N LEU A 55 -7.28 3.34 14.62
CA LEU A 55 -8.08 2.57 13.67
C LEU A 55 -8.41 3.36 12.40
N GLY A 56 -8.33 4.69 12.41
CA GLY A 56 -8.56 5.50 11.21
C GLY A 56 -9.92 5.24 10.55
N ARG A 57 -9.93 5.15 9.21
CA ARG A 57 -11.14 4.90 8.41
C ARG A 57 -11.45 3.39 8.34
N PRO A 58 -12.65 2.97 7.89
CA PRO A 58 -13.03 1.56 7.87
C PRO A 58 -12.02 0.61 7.20
N ASN A 59 -11.42 1.01 6.07
CA ASN A 59 -10.43 0.20 5.37
C ASN A 59 -9.08 0.13 6.10
N ASP A 60 -8.70 1.22 6.77
CA ASP A 60 -7.45 1.31 7.54
C ASP A 60 -7.56 0.41 8.79
N ALA A 61 -8.68 0.50 9.50
CA ALA A 61 -9.02 -0.36 10.63
C ALA A 61 -9.01 -1.83 10.23
N PHE A 62 -9.64 -2.16 9.09
CA PHE A 62 -9.72 -3.53 8.61
C PHE A 62 -8.35 -4.10 8.23
N SER A 63 -7.52 -3.33 7.53
CA SER A 63 -6.17 -3.75 7.14
C SER A 63 -5.27 -3.91 8.36
N LEU A 64 -5.34 -2.98 9.30
CA LEU A 64 -4.62 -3.04 10.57
C LEU A 64 -5.02 -4.30 11.36
N MET A 65 -6.32 -4.57 11.49
CA MET A 65 -6.79 -5.74 12.24
C MET A 65 -6.44 -7.06 11.57
N GLN A 66 -6.42 -7.12 10.23
CA GLN A 66 -5.86 -8.28 9.54
C GLN A 66 -4.36 -8.43 9.81
N ASN A 67 -3.57 -7.36 9.76
CA ASN A 67 -2.13 -7.45 10.02
C ASN A 67 -1.81 -7.91 11.44
N LEU A 68 -2.62 -7.51 12.43
CA LEU A 68 -2.49 -7.94 13.83
C LEU A 68 -3.12 -9.33 14.10
N GLY A 69 -3.75 -9.91 13.09
CA GLY A 69 -4.53 -11.13 13.19
C GLY A 69 -3.67 -12.38 13.42
N LEU A 70 -4.05 -13.18 14.39
CA LEU A 70 -3.47 -14.48 14.65
C LEU A 70 -4.14 -15.54 13.77
N GLY A 71 -3.37 -16.24 12.95
CA GLY A 71 -3.87 -17.36 12.16
C GLY A 71 -4.40 -18.50 13.03
N VAL A 72 -5.59 -19.01 12.71
CA VAL A 72 -6.25 -20.13 13.39
C VAL A 72 -6.85 -21.10 12.38
N LYS A 73 -6.80 -22.40 12.69
CA LYS A 73 -7.41 -23.45 11.87
C LYS A 73 -8.93 -23.35 11.85
N THR A 74 -9.55 -23.80 10.77
CA THR A 74 -11.01 -23.74 10.62
C THR A 74 -11.71 -24.55 11.72
N SER A 75 -11.20 -25.73 12.06
CA SER A 75 -11.78 -26.59 13.10
C SER A 75 -11.73 -25.96 14.51
N GLU A 76 -10.65 -25.26 14.85
CA GLU A 76 -10.49 -24.58 16.12
C GLU A 76 -11.40 -23.35 16.22
N LEU A 77 -11.47 -22.57 15.14
CA LEU A 77 -12.34 -21.39 15.05
C LEU A 77 -13.82 -21.76 15.23
N GLN A 78 -14.28 -22.85 14.60
CA GLN A 78 -15.65 -23.35 14.79
C GLN A 78 -15.92 -23.77 16.23
N GLY A 79 -14.93 -24.38 16.90
CA GLY A 79 -15.00 -24.69 18.32
C GLY A 79 -15.19 -23.44 19.20
N PHE A 80 -14.51 -22.34 18.86
CA PHE A 80 -14.64 -21.07 19.59
C PHE A 80 -15.98 -20.37 19.32
N LEU A 81 -16.48 -20.40 18.08
CA LEU A 81 -17.77 -19.83 17.70
C LEU A 81 -18.95 -20.53 18.39
N ALA A 82 -18.89 -21.86 18.55
CA ALA A 82 -19.95 -22.64 19.20
C ALA A 82 -20.00 -22.45 20.74
N LYS A 83 -18.89 -22.01 21.34
CA LYS A 83 -18.78 -21.77 22.78
C LYS A 83 -18.29 -20.34 23.02
N GLN A 84 -17.02 -20.19 23.37
CA GLN A 84 -16.29 -18.94 23.55
C GLN A 84 -14.82 -19.21 23.26
N ALA A 85 -14.04 -18.17 22.97
CA ALA A 85 -12.60 -18.28 22.87
C ALA A 85 -11.97 -18.61 24.24
N PRO A 86 -10.85 -19.35 24.30
CA PRO A 86 -10.07 -19.49 25.53
C PRO A 86 -9.50 -18.12 25.95
N GLY A 87 -9.37 -17.88 27.26
CA GLY A 87 -8.92 -16.59 27.80
C GLY A 87 -7.58 -16.09 27.27
N ARG A 88 -6.67 -16.99 26.84
CA ARG A 88 -5.41 -16.63 26.17
C ARG A 88 -5.57 -15.89 24.84
N LEU A 89 -6.76 -15.93 24.24
CA LEU A 89 -7.11 -15.23 23.01
C LEU A 89 -7.94 -13.97 23.26
N SER A 90 -8.17 -13.60 24.53
CA SER A 90 -8.92 -12.40 24.92
C SER A 90 -8.39 -11.17 24.19
N GLY A 91 -9.30 -10.44 23.53
CA GLY A 91 -8.96 -9.21 22.83
C GLY A 91 -8.25 -9.36 21.50
N ARG A 92 -7.88 -10.58 21.08
CA ARG A 92 -7.12 -10.83 19.84
C ARG A 92 -8.02 -10.78 18.60
N ILE A 93 -7.41 -10.46 17.46
CA ILE A 93 -8.01 -10.70 16.14
C ILE A 93 -7.58 -12.08 15.67
N LEU A 94 -8.51 -12.89 15.17
CA LEU A 94 -8.28 -14.22 14.64
C LEU A 94 -8.55 -14.26 13.14
N LEU A 95 -7.65 -14.87 12.38
CA LEU A 95 -7.78 -15.06 10.93
C LEU A 95 -7.93 -16.54 10.60
N GLN A 96 -8.97 -16.88 9.87
CA GLN A 96 -9.17 -18.24 9.36
C GLN A 96 -8.23 -18.50 8.18
N VAL A 97 -7.13 -19.21 8.41
CA VAL A 97 -6.05 -19.37 7.40
C VAL A 97 -6.26 -20.53 6.41
N GLU A 98 -7.21 -21.43 6.67
CA GLU A 98 -7.47 -22.62 5.84
C GLU A 98 -8.69 -22.45 4.91
N ASP A 99 -9.23 -21.23 4.80
CA ASP A 99 -10.41 -20.90 3.97
C ASP A 99 -10.28 -19.46 3.44
N LYS A 100 -11.39 -18.73 3.22
CA LYS A 100 -11.45 -17.38 2.64
C LYS A 100 -10.80 -16.24 3.47
N GLY A 101 -9.95 -16.53 4.46
CA GLY A 101 -9.24 -15.49 5.21
C GLY A 101 -10.14 -14.65 6.12
N GLN A 102 -11.24 -15.20 6.61
CA GLN A 102 -12.23 -14.47 7.41
C GLN A 102 -11.65 -14.03 8.76
N ALA A 103 -11.93 -12.79 9.16
CA ALA A 103 -11.40 -12.18 10.38
C ALA A 103 -12.47 -12.03 11.47
N TYR A 104 -12.08 -12.32 12.73
CA TYR A 104 -12.95 -12.26 13.90
C TYR A 104 -12.25 -11.54 15.06
N TYR A 105 -12.96 -10.65 15.75
CA TYR A 105 -12.50 -10.02 16.99
C TYR A 105 -13.01 -10.80 18.20
N VAL A 106 -12.11 -11.18 19.10
CA VAL A 106 -12.45 -11.80 20.39
C VAL A 106 -12.70 -10.70 21.41
N ASN A 107 -13.95 -10.47 21.79
CA ASN A 107 -14.27 -9.43 22.76
C ASN A 107 -13.73 -9.81 24.16
N PRO A 108 -12.86 -9.00 24.78
CA PRO A 108 -12.20 -9.37 26.02
C PRO A 108 -13.13 -9.42 27.25
N LEU A 109 -14.34 -8.86 27.15
CA LEU A 109 -15.31 -8.86 28.25
C LEU A 109 -16.11 -10.16 28.36
N ASN A 110 -16.28 -10.88 27.25
CA ASN A 110 -17.18 -12.04 27.18
C ASN A 110 -16.63 -13.22 26.36
N LEU A 111 -15.43 -13.08 25.79
CA LEU A 111 -14.72 -14.06 24.97
C LEU A 111 -15.49 -14.54 23.73
N LYS A 112 -16.56 -13.82 23.33
CA LYS A 112 -17.30 -14.11 22.10
C LYS A 112 -16.56 -13.54 20.90
N LEU A 113 -16.63 -14.28 19.79
CA LEU A 113 -16.08 -13.85 18.50
C LEU A 113 -17.13 -13.04 17.76
N TYR A 114 -16.71 -11.89 17.24
CA TYR A 114 -17.51 -11.06 16.37
C TYR A 114 -16.86 -11.03 14.98
N TYR A 115 -17.65 -11.42 13.97
CA TYR A 115 -17.18 -11.44 12.60
C TYR A 115 -16.95 -10.01 12.10
N LEU A 116 -15.76 -9.74 11.56
CA LEU A 116 -15.39 -8.41 11.08
C LEU A 116 -15.88 -8.14 9.66
N GLY A 117 -16.27 -9.17 8.89
CA GLY A 117 -16.97 -8.98 7.61
C GLY A 117 -16.25 -8.08 6.62
N ARG A 118 -17.00 -7.15 6.01
CA ARG A 118 -16.45 -6.09 5.15
C ARG A 118 -16.04 -4.89 6.00
N PRO A 119 -15.14 -4.02 5.50
CA PRO A 119 -14.64 -2.86 6.26
C PRO A 119 -15.72 -2.01 6.96
N ALA A 120 -16.84 -1.73 6.29
CA ALA A 120 -17.94 -0.96 6.86
C ALA A 120 -18.66 -1.68 8.03
N ASP A 121 -18.85 -3.00 7.90
CA ASP A 121 -19.51 -3.83 8.91
C ASP A 121 -18.59 -3.96 10.15
N ALA A 122 -17.28 -4.16 9.90
CA ALA A 122 -16.22 -4.17 10.92
C ALA A 122 -16.22 -2.87 11.72
N PHE A 123 -16.21 -1.73 11.03
CA PHE A 123 -16.15 -0.41 11.65
C PHE A 123 -17.38 -0.11 12.51
N ALA A 124 -18.59 -0.42 12.02
CA ALA A 124 -19.82 -0.26 12.78
C ALA A 124 -19.81 -1.10 14.06
N LEU A 125 -19.45 -2.39 13.94
CA LEU A 125 -19.30 -3.30 15.06
C LEU A 125 -18.29 -2.78 16.09
N MET A 126 -17.12 -2.30 15.64
CA MET A 126 -16.07 -1.77 16.51
C MET A 126 -16.52 -0.54 17.28
N ARG A 127 -17.28 0.37 16.66
CA ARG A 127 -17.87 1.52 17.35
C ARG A 127 -18.93 1.10 18.37
N THR A 128 -19.74 0.08 18.08
CA THR A 128 -20.71 -0.44 19.05
C THR A 128 -20.04 -1.08 20.27
N LEU A 129 -18.90 -1.75 20.08
CA LEU A 129 -18.16 -2.41 21.16
C LEU A 129 -17.14 -1.50 21.86
N GLY A 130 -16.97 -0.27 21.37
CA GLY A 130 -15.96 0.67 21.83
C GLY A 130 -16.26 1.22 23.23
N LEU A 131 -15.24 1.28 24.07
CA LEU A 131 -15.29 1.95 25.37
C LEU A 131 -14.91 3.43 25.21
N GLY A 132 -15.71 4.35 25.74
CA GLY A 132 -15.33 5.76 25.79
C GLY A 132 -14.09 5.99 26.66
N ILE A 133 -13.15 6.80 26.19
CA ILE A 133 -11.92 7.15 26.92
C ILE A 133 -11.62 8.66 26.82
N SER A 134 -11.11 9.24 27.92
CA SER A 134 -10.64 10.63 27.97
C SER A 134 -9.31 10.77 27.23
N ASN A 135 -8.93 12.00 26.87
CA ASN A 135 -7.65 12.25 26.21
C ASN A 135 -6.47 11.92 27.15
N VAL A 136 -6.61 12.27 28.43
CA VAL A 136 -5.60 12.04 29.47
C VAL A 136 -5.36 10.55 29.71
N ASP A 137 -6.44 9.75 29.84
CA ASP A 137 -6.31 8.30 30.06
C ASP A 137 -5.79 7.59 28.83
N LEU A 138 -6.20 8.06 27.64
CA LEU A 138 -5.69 7.53 26.38
C LEU A 138 -4.17 7.71 26.34
N GLU A 139 -3.65 8.92 26.58
CA GLU A 139 -2.21 9.28 26.63
C GLU A 139 -1.34 8.37 27.51
N ASN A 140 -1.92 7.76 28.55
CA ASN A 140 -1.22 6.80 29.39
C ASN A 140 -1.00 5.43 28.72
N ILE A 141 -1.61 5.18 27.56
CA ILE A 141 -1.41 3.97 26.76
C ILE A 141 -0.35 4.22 25.69
N PRO A 142 0.78 3.49 25.69
CA PRO A 142 1.84 3.67 24.72
C PRO A 142 1.32 3.57 23.29
N LEU A 143 1.60 4.59 22.47
CA LEU A 143 1.29 4.56 21.04
C LEU A 143 2.19 3.54 20.35
N ALA A 144 1.63 2.72 19.46
CA ALA A 144 2.43 1.80 18.67
C ALA A 144 3.41 2.58 17.76
N PRO A 145 4.72 2.19 17.69
CA PRO A 145 5.67 2.82 16.79
C PRO A 145 5.30 2.49 15.36
N TYR A 146 4.60 3.44 14.75
CA TYR A 146 4.47 3.78 13.35
C TYR A 146 5.13 2.89 12.28
N SER A 147 4.67 1.65 12.22
CA SER A 147 4.41 0.88 11.01
C SER A 147 2.92 0.96 10.57
N ALA A 148 2.18 1.90 11.16
CA ALA A 148 0.87 2.43 10.73
C ALA A 148 0.89 3.95 11.06
N LEU A 149 1.09 4.85 10.09
CA LEU A 149 1.59 6.25 10.22
C LEU A 149 0.47 7.34 10.20
N PRO A 150 0.69 8.71 10.17
CA PRO A 150 1.73 9.70 10.60
C PRO A 150 1.21 10.72 11.69
N VAL A 151 2.05 11.38 12.50
CA VAL A 151 1.79 12.63 13.24
C VAL A 151 3.16 13.27 13.40
N ILE A 152 3.41 14.32 12.61
CA ILE A 152 4.52 15.23 12.84
C ILE A 152 3.90 16.47 13.49
N SER A 153 4.47 16.87 14.62
CA SER A 153 4.30 18.20 15.19
C SER A 153 4.88 19.23 14.22
N TYR A 154 4.03 20.10 13.67
CA TYR A 154 4.44 21.41 13.21
C TYR A 154 3.61 22.46 13.95
N THR A 155 4.35 23.30 14.66
CA THR A 155 3.90 24.47 15.38
C THR A 155 3.28 25.51 14.45
N ASN A 156 2.09 25.99 14.82
CA ASN A 156 1.49 27.31 14.56
C ASN A 156 1.83 27.97 13.22
N ILE A 157 0.96 27.74 12.23
CA ILE A 157 0.63 28.75 11.21
C ILE A 157 -0.89 28.90 11.26
N ASP A 158 -1.34 30.15 11.35
CA ASP A 158 -2.72 30.62 11.47
C ASP A 158 -3.76 29.74 10.78
N GLU A 159 -4.79 29.38 11.55
CA GLU A 159 -6.06 28.87 11.06
C GLU A 159 -6.77 29.91 10.19
N GLN A 160 -6.42 29.95 8.89
CA GLN A 160 -7.32 30.44 7.86
C GLN A 160 -7.87 29.26 7.09
N LYS A 161 -9.15 28.93 7.34
CA LYS A 161 -10.07 28.15 6.51
C LYS A 161 -9.38 27.23 5.48
N LEU A 162 -9.12 25.98 5.86
CA LEU A 162 -8.81 24.94 4.87
C LEU A 162 -10.03 24.77 3.96
N ASN A 163 -9.90 25.17 2.69
CA ASN A 163 -10.94 25.07 1.67
C ASN A 163 -11.47 23.62 1.59
N GLU A 164 -12.79 23.47 1.46
CA GLU A 164 -13.48 22.18 1.23
C GLU A 164 -13.01 21.43 -0.03
N ASN A 165 -12.13 22.05 -0.85
CA ASN A 165 -11.64 21.55 -2.14
C ASN A 165 -10.24 20.90 -2.08
N LEU A 166 -9.66 20.68 -0.89
CA LEU A 166 -8.33 20.08 -0.73
C LEU A 166 -8.40 18.70 -0.08
N SER A 167 -7.82 17.70 -0.75
CA SER A 167 -7.74 16.31 -0.29
C SER A 167 -6.29 15.91 -0.05
N GLU A 168 -5.91 15.64 1.21
CA GLU A 168 -4.62 14.99 1.49
C GLU A 168 -4.65 13.52 1.06
N LYS A 169 -3.69 13.11 0.23
CA LYS A 169 -3.45 11.72 -0.17
C LYS A 169 -2.16 11.23 0.47
N VAL A 170 -2.29 10.17 1.27
CA VAL A 170 -1.17 9.45 1.87
C VAL A 170 -0.87 8.22 1.02
N PHE A 171 0.36 8.10 0.57
CA PHE A 171 0.85 6.92 -0.16
C PHE A 171 1.78 6.12 0.74
N SER A 172 1.57 4.81 0.79
CA SER A 172 2.38 3.85 1.55
C SER A 172 2.71 2.67 0.65
N PHE A 173 4.00 2.35 0.53
CA PHE A 173 4.52 1.33 -0.38
C PHE A 173 5.80 0.73 0.19
N LYS A 174 6.20 -0.47 -0.26
CA LYS A 174 7.48 -1.05 0.15
C LYS A 174 8.57 -0.75 -0.89
N TYR A 175 9.76 -0.48 -0.40
CA TYR A 175 10.99 -0.47 -1.20
C TYR A 175 12.14 -1.02 -0.36
N GLN A 176 12.86 -2.02 -0.88
CA GLN A 176 13.96 -2.72 -0.17
C GLN A 176 13.53 -3.28 1.20
N ASN A 177 12.35 -3.93 1.24
CA ASN A 177 11.75 -4.50 2.46
C ASN A 177 11.40 -3.49 3.56
N GLU A 178 11.46 -2.19 3.27
CA GLU A 178 11.06 -1.13 4.19
C GLU A 178 9.80 -0.41 3.68
N THR A 179 8.89 -0.08 4.60
CA THR A 179 7.73 0.75 4.27
C THR A 179 8.17 2.21 4.08
N LYS A 180 7.95 2.72 2.87
CA LYS A 180 8.13 4.13 2.51
C LYS A 180 6.76 4.81 2.43
N ASN A 181 6.74 6.09 2.75
CA ASN A 181 5.52 6.87 2.77
C ASN A 181 5.79 8.34 2.49
N PHE A 182 4.79 9.00 1.91
CA PHE A 182 4.70 10.44 1.80
C PHE A 182 3.25 10.84 1.61
N SER A 183 2.92 12.10 1.90
CA SER A 183 1.62 12.68 1.56
C SER A 183 1.76 13.87 0.63
N ILE A 184 0.74 14.10 -0.17
CA ILE A 184 0.57 15.30 -0.99
C ILE A 184 -0.87 15.78 -0.84
N ILE A 185 -1.07 17.09 -1.01
CA ILE A 185 -2.41 17.68 -1.11
C ILE A 185 -2.77 17.74 -2.59
N LEU A 186 -3.93 17.20 -2.94
CA LEU A 186 -4.54 17.29 -4.26
C LEU A 186 -5.85 18.05 -4.19
N GLU A 187 -6.11 18.86 -5.19
CA GLU A 187 -7.30 19.69 -5.34
C GLU A 187 -8.43 18.90 -6.03
N ASP A 188 -9.63 18.99 -5.47
CA ASP A 188 -10.85 18.36 -5.98
C ASP A 188 -11.30 19.01 -7.30
N ASP A 189 -11.19 20.33 -7.41
CA ASP A 189 -11.54 21.08 -8.64
C ASP A 189 -10.65 20.64 -9.80
N LEU A 190 -9.33 20.54 -9.56
CA LEU A 190 -8.38 20.06 -10.56
C LEU A 190 -8.67 18.60 -10.96
N TYR A 191 -9.11 17.76 -10.02
CA TYR A 191 -9.58 16.41 -10.35
C TYR A 191 -10.82 16.45 -11.27
N GLN A 192 -11.83 17.26 -10.97
CA GLN A 192 -13.01 17.40 -11.84
C GLN A 192 -12.62 17.93 -13.23
N ASP A 193 -11.69 18.87 -13.28
CA ASP A 193 -11.15 19.40 -14.52
C ASP A 193 -10.51 18.31 -15.37
N TYR A 194 -9.65 17.46 -14.81
CA TYR A 194 -9.05 16.34 -15.54
C TYR A 194 -10.08 15.27 -15.92
N LYS A 195 -11.00 14.95 -15.01
CA LYS A 195 -12.08 13.98 -15.26
C LYS A 195 -12.96 14.39 -16.45
N ASN A 196 -13.24 15.69 -16.57
CA ASN A 196 -14.05 16.27 -17.64
C ASN A 196 -13.21 16.65 -18.89
N ALA A 197 -11.89 16.47 -18.86
CA ALA A 197 -11.04 16.76 -20.01
C ALA A 197 -11.27 15.73 -21.14
N PRO A 198 -10.99 16.10 -22.40
CA PRO A 198 -11.13 15.17 -23.53
C PRO A 198 -10.28 13.91 -23.33
N LYS A 199 -10.84 12.75 -23.64
CA LYS A 199 -10.17 11.43 -23.59
C LYS A 199 -10.17 10.71 -24.95
N VAL A 200 -10.54 11.46 -25.98
CA VAL A 200 -10.64 10.99 -27.37
C VAL A 200 -9.81 11.94 -28.22
N LEU A 201 -9.01 11.38 -29.11
CA LEU A 201 -8.22 12.16 -30.06
C LEU A 201 -9.13 12.75 -31.14
N THR A 202 -9.13 14.08 -31.24
CA THR A 202 -9.82 14.81 -32.29
C THR A 202 -8.79 15.59 -33.13
N TYR A 203 -8.97 15.57 -34.46
CA TYR A 203 -8.10 16.28 -35.40
C TYR A 203 -8.87 16.68 -36.65
N ALA A 204 -8.39 17.71 -37.35
CA ALA A 204 -8.98 18.14 -38.60
C ALA A 204 -8.68 17.13 -39.72
N VAL A 205 -9.70 16.74 -40.49
CA VAL A 205 -9.58 15.71 -41.54
C VAL A 205 -8.52 16.06 -42.60
N ASN A 206 -8.32 17.36 -42.87
CA ASN A 206 -7.33 17.86 -43.81
C ASN A 206 -5.92 18.01 -43.22
N ASN A 207 -5.73 17.77 -41.93
CA ASN A 207 -4.44 17.85 -41.25
C ASN A 207 -4.34 16.79 -40.12
N PRO A 208 -4.35 15.49 -40.46
CA PRO A 208 -4.24 14.43 -39.47
C PRO A 208 -2.83 14.40 -38.84
N PRO A 209 -2.71 13.98 -37.57
CA PRO A 209 -1.42 13.72 -36.95
C PRO A 209 -0.63 12.67 -37.75
N VAL A 210 0.69 12.85 -37.80
CA VAL A 210 1.60 11.91 -38.49
C VAL A 210 1.50 10.49 -37.93
N ASN A 211 1.32 10.37 -36.61
CA ASN A 211 1.09 9.11 -35.94
C ASN A 211 -0.05 9.28 -34.93
N LEU A 212 -1.13 8.54 -35.14
CA LEU A 212 -2.35 8.62 -34.32
C LEU A 212 -2.14 8.08 -32.90
N ASP A 213 -1.36 7.00 -32.75
CA ASP A 213 -1.06 6.40 -31.45
C ASP A 213 -0.23 7.38 -30.59
N GLU A 214 0.79 8.01 -31.18
CA GLU A 214 1.59 9.06 -30.53
C GLU A 214 0.75 10.25 -30.09
N ALA A 215 -0.09 10.77 -30.99
CA ALA A 215 -0.93 11.93 -30.74
C ALA A 215 -2.02 11.64 -29.69
N PHE A 216 -2.54 10.42 -29.64
CA PHE A 216 -3.49 10.00 -28.61
C PHE A 216 -2.88 10.09 -27.21
N TYR A 217 -1.64 9.62 -27.03
CA TYR A 217 -0.97 9.70 -25.73
C TYR A 217 -0.60 11.13 -25.33
N ASP A 218 -0.36 12.03 -26.29
CA ASP A 218 -0.06 13.44 -25.98
C ASP A 218 -1.19 14.15 -25.20
N ILE A 219 -2.43 13.70 -25.38
CA ILE A 219 -3.58 14.17 -24.59
C ILE A 219 -3.30 13.97 -23.09
N PHE A 220 -2.94 12.76 -22.68
CA PHE A 220 -2.76 12.38 -21.28
C PHE A 220 -1.40 12.78 -20.69
N LEU A 221 -0.42 13.13 -21.54
CA LEU A 221 0.89 13.63 -21.12
C LEU A 221 0.92 15.15 -20.92
N SER A 222 -0.13 15.85 -21.33
CA SER A 222 -0.32 17.27 -21.04
C SER A 222 -0.65 17.47 -19.56
N VAL A 223 0.02 18.45 -18.93
CA VAL A 223 -0.21 18.85 -17.55
C VAL A 223 -0.95 20.18 -17.57
N LYS A 224 -2.05 20.28 -16.84
CA LYS A 224 -2.85 21.49 -16.75
C LYS A 224 -2.11 22.58 -15.98
N GLU A 225 -2.42 23.83 -16.30
CA GLU A 225 -1.91 24.98 -15.56
C GLU A 225 -2.32 24.89 -14.08
N GLY A 226 -1.40 25.18 -13.17
CA GLY A 226 -1.61 25.05 -11.72
C GLY A 226 -1.38 23.65 -11.15
N ASP A 227 -1.25 22.60 -11.98
CA ASP A 227 -0.95 21.24 -11.51
C ASP A 227 0.55 21.08 -11.20
N ASP A 228 0.89 21.07 -9.92
CA ASP A 228 2.23 20.79 -9.38
C ASP A 228 2.35 19.40 -8.72
N SER A 229 1.35 18.53 -8.89
CA SER A 229 1.25 17.24 -8.19
C SER A 229 2.44 16.33 -8.48
N LEU A 230 2.87 16.27 -9.74
CA LEU A 230 4.03 15.50 -10.17
C LEU A 230 5.33 16.06 -9.58
N ASP A 231 5.46 17.37 -9.43
CA ASP A 231 6.64 18.00 -8.82
C ASP A 231 6.71 17.70 -7.32
N LYS A 232 5.56 17.75 -6.62
CA LYS A 232 5.44 17.33 -5.21
C LYS A 232 5.86 15.87 -5.01
N ILE A 233 5.41 14.97 -5.87
CA ILE A 233 5.77 13.53 -5.82
C ILE A 233 7.26 13.33 -6.08
N VAL A 234 7.79 13.93 -7.15
CA VAL A 234 9.21 13.82 -7.51
C VAL A 234 10.09 14.32 -6.36
N LYS A 235 9.73 15.45 -5.75
CA LYS A 235 10.43 16.00 -4.58
C LYS A 235 10.33 15.07 -3.37
N ALA A 236 9.17 14.47 -3.11
CA ALA A 236 9.01 13.50 -2.02
C ALA A 236 9.90 12.25 -2.22
N LEU A 237 9.93 11.69 -3.43
CA LEU A 237 10.76 10.54 -3.78
C LEU A 237 12.27 10.88 -3.70
N GLN A 238 12.67 12.04 -4.21
CA GLN A 238 14.05 12.54 -4.09
C GLN A 238 14.46 12.73 -2.63
N ASN A 239 13.58 13.23 -1.76
CA ASN A 239 13.84 13.37 -0.33
C ASN A 239 14.02 12.01 0.36
N ILE A 240 13.20 11.02 0.01
CA ILE A 240 13.37 9.65 0.51
C ILE A 240 14.72 9.09 0.05
N ALA A 241 15.04 9.24 -1.23
CA ALA A 241 16.31 8.77 -1.79
C ALA A 241 17.52 9.43 -1.12
N TYR A 242 17.49 10.76 -0.94
CA TYR A 242 18.54 11.51 -0.28
C TYR A 242 18.78 11.02 1.15
N LYS A 243 17.71 10.86 1.95
CA LYS A 243 17.82 10.40 3.35
C LYS A 243 18.40 8.99 3.49
N ASN A 244 18.22 8.15 2.48
CA ASN A 244 18.68 6.75 2.48
C ASN A 244 19.94 6.54 1.64
N ASN A 245 20.57 7.61 1.13
CA ASN A 245 21.74 7.54 0.24
C ASN A 245 21.51 6.66 -1.02
N TYR A 246 20.31 6.70 -1.58
CA TYR A 246 19.98 5.94 -2.77
C TYR A 246 20.66 6.52 -4.01
N SER A 247 21.13 5.63 -4.88
CA SER A 247 21.68 5.97 -6.19
C SER A 247 20.60 6.49 -7.14
N SER A 248 21.00 6.97 -8.33
CA SER A 248 20.05 7.33 -9.38
C SER A 248 19.15 6.15 -9.76
N ASP A 249 19.72 4.96 -9.93
CA ASP A 249 18.96 3.74 -10.27
C ASP A 249 18.02 3.33 -9.14
N SER A 250 18.47 3.39 -7.90
CA SER A 250 17.63 3.14 -6.73
C SER A 250 16.49 4.15 -6.59
N LEU A 251 16.68 5.41 -7.01
CA LEU A 251 15.61 6.40 -7.10
C LEU A 251 14.60 6.06 -8.21
N ALA A 252 15.05 5.51 -9.35
CA ALA A 252 14.14 5.03 -10.38
C ALA A 252 13.31 3.83 -9.87
N GLU A 253 13.96 2.86 -9.23
CA GLU A 253 13.27 1.72 -8.62
C GLU A 253 12.30 2.14 -7.51
N LEU A 254 12.67 3.12 -6.68
CA LEU A 254 11.79 3.68 -5.65
C LEU A 254 10.55 4.32 -6.27
N ALA A 255 10.72 5.09 -7.36
CA ALA A 255 9.61 5.71 -8.09
C ALA A 255 8.69 4.66 -8.74
N LEU A 256 9.27 3.60 -9.28
CA LEU A 256 8.53 2.47 -9.85
C LEU A 256 7.78 1.70 -8.77
N ALA A 257 8.41 1.42 -7.64
CA ALA A 257 7.77 0.77 -6.50
C ALA A 257 6.56 1.58 -6.03
N PHE A 258 6.70 2.91 -5.88
CA PHE A 258 5.57 3.79 -5.57
C PHE A 258 4.39 3.56 -6.54
N VAL A 259 4.63 3.58 -7.85
CA VAL A 259 3.57 3.37 -8.84
C VAL A 259 3.03 1.94 -8.78
N GLN A 260 3.89 0.93 -8.66
CA GLN A 260 3.50 -0.49 -8.61
C GLN A 260 2.59 -0.81 -7.42
N TYR A 261 2.77 -0.13 -6.29
CA TYR A 261 1.93 -0.29 -5.09
C TYR A 261 0.59 0.46 -5.14
N ILE A 262 0.37 1.35 -6.12
CA ILE A 262 -0.97 1.93 -6.33
C ILE A 262 -1.95 0.78 -6.67
N PRO A 263 -3.09 0.63 -5.97
CA PRO A 263 -4.05 -0.44 -6.21
C PRO A 263 -4.49 -0.57 -7.67
N TYR A 264 -4.62 -1.82 -8.15
CA TYR A 264 -5.17 -2.09 -9.48
C TYR A 264 -6.69 -1.91 -9.49
N ASP A 265 -7.23 -1.22 -10.50
CA ASP A 265 -8.67 -0.98 -10.61
C ASP A 265 -9.39 -2.10 -11.41
N TYR A 266 -9.75 -3.18 -10.73
CA TYR A 266 -10.49 -4.29 -11.35
C TYR A 266 -11.91 -3.95 -11.77
N ASN A 267 -12.52 -2.89 -11.23
CA ASN A 267 -13.85 -2.48 -11.67
C ASN A 267 -13.73 -1.84 -13.04
N LYS A 268 -12.80 -0.90 -13.19
CA LYS A 268 -12.46 -0.29 -14.46
C LYS A 268 -12.02 -1.32 -15.49
N ALA A 269 -11.17 -2.29 -15.11
CA ALA A 269 -10.69 -3.35 -16.00
C ALA A 269 -11.79 -4.23 -16.63
N LYS A 270 -13.01 -4.22 -16.07
CA LYS A 270 -14.16 -4.97 -16.58
C LYS A 270 -15.08 -4.14 -17.49
N GLU A 271 -14.86 -2.83 -17.56
CA GLU A 271 -15.66 -1.96 -18.42
C GLU A 271 -15.38 -2.24 -19.89
N SER A 272 -16.44 -2.23 -20.71
CA SER A 272 -16.34 -2.53 -22.15
C SER A 272 -15.63 -1.44 -22.95
N GLU A 273 -15.57 -0.21 -22.42
CA GLU A 273 -14.83 0.92 -22.98
C GLU A 273 -13.90 1.48 -21.91
N LEU A 274 -12.64 1.06 -21.95
CA LEU A 274 -11.61 1.55 -21.04
C LEU A 274 -11.20 2.97 -21.42
N SER A 275 -11.72 3.95 -20.69
CA SER A 275 -11.25 5.33 -20.78
C SER A 275 -9.98 5.53 -19.93
N LEU A 276 -8.90 6.06 -20.51
CA LEU A 276 -7.66 6.31 -19.78
C LEU A 276 -7.85 7.38 -18.69
N TYR A 277 -7.15 7.21 -17.58
CA TYR A 277 -6.98 8.26 -16.59
C TYR A 277 -5.80 9.14 -16.95
N TYR A 278 -5.97 10.45 -16.76
CA TYR A 278 -4.83 11.34 -16.63
C TYR A 278 -4.01 10.96 -15.38
N PRO A 279 -2.68 11.18 -15.36
CA PRO A 279 -1.85 10.89 -14.19
C PRO A 279 -2.40 11.48 -12.88
N TYR A 280 -2.99 12.68 -12.94
CA TYR A 280 -3.64 13.32 -11.80
C TYR A 280 -4.84 12.52 -11.27
N GLU A 281 -5.71 11.99 -12.15
CA GLU A 281 -6.84 11.15 -11.76
C GLU A 281 -6.35 9.87 -11.07
N THR A 282 -5.30 9.22 -11.60
CA THR A 282 -4.69 8.02 -10.99
C THR A 282 -4.19 8.30 -9.58
N LEU A 283 -3.54 9.44 -9.36
CA LEU A 283 -3.07 9.88 -8.04
C LEU A 283 -4.22 10.21 -7.10
N TYR A 284 -5.20 10.97 -7.58
CA TYR A 284 -6.35 11.40 -6.79
C TYR A 284 -7.21 10.23 -6.33
N LEU A 285 -7.49 9.29 -7.23
CA LEU A 285 -8.26 8.08 -6.94
C LEU A 285 -7.45 7.01 -6.20
N ASN A 286 -6.11 7.11 -6.23
CA ASN A 286 -5.18 6.11 -5.72
C ASN A 286 -5.51 4.70 -6.26
N ARG A 287 -5.76 4.60 -7.56
CA ARG A 287 -5.99 3.36 -8.30
C ARG A 287 -5.90 3.58 -9.80
N GLY A 288 -5.64 2.53 -10.56
CA GLY A 288 -5.66 2.56 -12.02
C GLY A 288 -5.44 1.18 -12.65
N VAL A 289 -5.68 1.05 -13.95
CA VAL A 289 -5.32 -0.14 -14.73
C VAL A 289 -3.90 -0.02 -15.32
N CYS A 290 -3.46 -1.00 -16.12
CA CYS A 290 -2.11 -1.05 -16.70
C CYS A 290 -1.70 0.22 -17.45
N SER A 291 -2.57 0.79 -18.27
CA SER A 291 -2.30 2.01 -19.03
C SER A 291 -2.21 3.25 -18.14
N ASP A 292 -3.13 3.43 -17.18
CA ASP A 292 -3.13 4.56 -16.25
C ASP A 292 -1.84 4.63 -15.42
N LYS A 293 -1.44 3.47 -14.89
CA LYS A 293 -0.25 3.34 -14.04
C LYS A 293 1.02 3.53 -14.87
N THR A 294 1.03 3.08 -16.12
CA THR A 294 2.12 3.33 -17.08
C THR A 294 2.28 4.83 -17.37
N LEU A 295 1.19 5.57 -17.59
CA LEU A 295 1.24 7.02 -17.83
C LEU A 295 1.78 7.79 -16.62
N LEU A 296 1.37 7.40 -15.42
CA LEU A 296 1.88 8.00 -14.19
C LEU A 296 3.39 7.72 -14.02
N ALA A 297 3.81 6.47 -14.19
CA ALA A 297 5.22 6.09 -14.13
C ALA A 297 6.07 6.85 -15.16
N TYR A 298 5.55 6.98 -16.39
CA TYR A 298 6.19 7.73 -17.47
C TYR A 298 6.47 9.17 -17.07
N GLN A 299 5.47 9.90 -16.56
CA GLN A 299 5.63 11.31 -16.20
C GLN A 299 6.58 11.52 -15.01
N ILE A 300 6.51 10.65 -14.01
CA ILE A 300 7.39 10.72 -12.83
C ILE A 300 8.85 10.49 -13.23
N LEU A 301 9.13 9.39 -13.95
CA LEU A 301 10.50 9.04 -14.34
C LEU A 301 11.08 10.02 -15.37
N LYS A 302 10.25 10.52 -16.29
CA LYS A 302 10.64 11.61 -17.19
C LYS A 302 11.07 12.86 -16.41
N LYS A 303 10.31 13.25 -15.38
CA LYS A 303 10.67 14.38 -14.50
C LYS A 303 11.91 14.12 -13.65
N LEU A 304 12.17 12.87 -13.27
CA LEU A 304 13.43 12.46 -12.64
C LEU A 304 14.63 12.45 -13.61
N GLY A 305 14.38 12.65 -14.90
CA GLY A 305 15.37 12.78 -15.96
C GLY A 305 15.74 11.47 -16.65
N PHE A 306 14.98 10.40 -16.44
CA PHE A 306 15.20 9.12 -17.13
C PHE A 306 14.60 9.13 -18.54
N GLY A 307 15.25 8.40 -19.45
CA GLY A 307 14.64 8.10 -20.73
C GLY A 307 13.49 7.12 -20.50
N VAL A 308 12.32 7.43 -21.05
CA VAL A 308 11.11 6.62 -20.88
C VAL A 308 10.39 6.45 -22.21
N ALA A 309 9.55 5.42 -22.29
CA ALA A 309 8.64 5.16 -23.38
C ALA A 309 7.35 4.53 -22.84
N ILE A 310 6.27 4.60 -23.60
CA ILE A 310 5.05 3.85 -23.35
C ILE A 310 5.13 2.57 -24.17
N MET A 311 4.96 1.41 -23.52
CA MET A 311 4.88 0.12 -24.21
C MET A 311 3.43 -0.37 -24.23
N GLY A 312 2.95 -0.70 -25.43
CA GLY A 312 1.65 -1.30 -25.66
C GLY A 312 1.79 -2.72 -26.20
N PHE A 313 0.94 -3.61 -25.70
CA PHE A 313 0.90 -5.03 -26.08
C PHE A 313 -0.55 -5.41 -26.47
N PRO A 314 -0.98 -5.11 -27.71
CA PRO A 314 -2.36 -5.29 -28.14
C PRO A 314 -2.86 -6.73 -28.01
N ASP A 315 -2.03 -7.71 -28.35
CA ASP A 315 -2.39 -9.14 -28.38
C ASP A 315 -2.77 -9.69 -27.00
N ILE A 316 -2.25 -9.09 -25.93
CA ILE A 316 -2.51 -9.49 -24.54
C ILE A 316 -3.28 -8.41 -23.76
N ASN A 317 -3.76 -7.36 -24.44
CA ASN A 317 -4.44 -6.21 -23.84
C ASN A 317 -3.71 -5.66 -22.60
N HIS A 318 -2.41 -5.37 -22.75
CA HIS A 318 -1.55 -4.89 -21.67
C HIS A 318 -0.77 -3.64 -22.05
N SER A 319 -0.34 -2.90 -21.03
CA SER A 319 0.58 -1.77 -21.18
C SER A 319 1.59 -1.77 -20.04
N ALA A 320 2.82 -1.43 -20.38
CA ALA A 320 3.92 -1.34 -19.43
C ALA A 320 4.76 -0.09 -19.72
N LEU A 321 5.64 0.26 -18.80
CA LEU A 321 6.61 1.32 -19.03
C LEU A 321 7.83 0.76 -19.76
N GLY A 322 8.34 1.51 -20.73
CA GLY A 322 9.70 1.35 -21.22
C GLY A 322 10.65 2.26 -20.44
N LEU A 323 11.68 1.71 -19.80
CA LEU A 323 12.74 2.49 -19.14
C LEU A 323 14.03 2.38 -19.94
N ALA A 324 14.65 3.50 -20.29
CA ALA A 324 15.86 3.51 -21.08
C ALA A 324 16.98 2.73 -20.37
N CYS A 325 17.61 1.82 -21.08
CA CYS A 325 18.63 0.91 -20.56
C CYS A 325 19.62 0.53 -21.66
N GLU A 326 20.64 -0.27 -21.34
CA GLU A 326 21.58 -0.75 -22.36
C GLU A 326 20.88 -1.62 -23.41
N ASN A 327 21.30 -1.49 -24.69
CA ASN A 327 20.66 -2.20 -25.79
C ASN A 327 20.60 -3.73 -25.59
N ARG A 328 21.65 -4.32 -24.99
CA ARG A 328 21.75 -5.76 -24.69
C ARG A 328 20.65 -6.27 -23.74
N ASP A 329 20.07 -5.36 -22.96
CA ASP A 329 19.05 -5.66 -21.96
C ASP A 329 17.65 -5.18 -22.41
N SER A 330 17.59 -4.34 -23.43
CA SER A 330 16.35 -3.78 -23.96
C SER A 330 15.53 -4.76 -24.78
N ILE A 331 14.21 -4.57 -24.82
CA ILE A 331 13.33 -5.32 -25.70
C ILE A 331 13.71 -5.03 -27.16
N ASN A 332 13.95 -6.07 -27.96
CA ASN A 332 14.22 -5.97 -29.40
C ASN A 332 15.30 -4.94 -29.78
N ASN A 333 16.35 -4.79 -28.97
CA ASN A 333 17.40 -3.76 -29.15
C ASN A 333 16.85 -2.31 -29.26
N SER A 334 15.70 -2.05 -28.65
CA SER A 334 15.01 -0.75 -28.75
C SER A 334 15.66 0.38 -27.95
N GLY A 335 16.56 0.03 -27.01
CA GLY A 335 17.11 0.91 -25.99
C GLY A 335 16.22 1.09 -24.75
N TYR A 336 15.10 0.38 -24.66
CA TYR A 336 14.16 0.45 -23.53
C TYR A 336 13.85 -0.95 -22.99
N CYS A 337 13.99 -1.12 -21.68
CA CYS A 337 13.70 -2.33 -20.93
C CYS A 337 12.24 -2.34 -20.51
N TYR A 338 11.67 -3.54 -20.41
CA TYR A 338 10.32 -3.75 -19.88
C TYR A 338 10.26 -3.36 -18.41
N VAL A 339 9.21 -2.63 -18.01
CA VAL A 339 8.92 -2.36 -16.60
C VAL A 339 7.44 -2.55 -16.34
N GLU A 340 7.12 -3.62 -15.60
CA GLU A 340 5.76 -3.88 -15.13
C GLU A 340 5.28 -2.77 -14.19
N THR A 341 4.04 -2.33 -14.34
CA THR A 341 3.48 -1.25 -13.50
C THR A 341 2.33 -1.71 -12.61
N THR A 342 1.74 -2.88 -12.87
CA THR A 342 0.50 -3.37 -12.23
C THR A 342 0.69 -4.20 -10.97
N ASN A 343 1.89 -4.71 -10.75
CA ASN A 343 2.36 -5.35 -9.53
C ASN A 343 3.87 -5.13 -9.40
N TYR A 344 4.42 -5.37 -8.22
CA TYR A 344 5.86 -5.23 -8.02
C TYR A 344 6.62 -6.32 -8.79
N PHE A 345 7.43 -5.89 -9.74
CA PHE A 345 8.50 -6.65 -10.38
C PHE A 345 9.72 -5.74 -10.54
N PRO A 346 10.95 -6.27 -10.36
CA PRO A 346 12.15 -5.52 -10.70
C PRO A 346 12.16 -5.11 -12.18
N PRO A 347 12.75 -3.95 -12.53
CA PRO A 347 12.91 -3.55 -13.92
C PRO A 347 13.59 -4.64 -14.76
N GLY A 348 13.12 -4.83 -16.00
CA GLY A 348 13.58 -5.87 -16.91
C GLY A 348 12.85 -7.20 -16.81
N VAL A 349 12.14 -7.47 -15.70
CA VAL A 349 11.39 -8.71 -15.52
C VAL A 349 10.05 -8.64 -16.24
N ILE A 350 9.81 -9.58 -17.14
CA ILE A 350 8.59 -9.78 -17.90
C ILE A 350 7.73 -10.83 -17.16
N PRO A 351 6.54 -10.45 -16.67
CA PRO A 351 5.62 -11.39 -16.04
C PRO A 351 5.17 -12.47 -17.02
N GLN A 352 5.12 -13.72 -16.56
CA GLN A 352 4.73 -14.86 -17.40
C GLN A 352 3.21 -15.04 -17.50
N ASN A 353 2.47 -14.42 -16.58
CA ASN A 353 1.03 -14.52 -16.54
C ASN A 353 0.42 -13.15 -16.24
N ILE A 354 -0.40 -12.68 -17.17
CA ILE A 354 -1.18 -11.45 -17.04
C ILE A 354 -2.64 -11.88 -17.11
N SER A 355 -3.37 -11.63 -16.02
CA SER A 355 -4.79 -11.97 -15.91
C SER A 355 -5.59 -10.70 -15.66
N GLN A 356 -6.61 -10.46 -16.47
CA GLN A 356 -7.45 -9.26 -16.39
C GLN A 356 -6.62 -7.95 -16.46
N GLY A 357 -5.54 -7.96 -17.23
CA GLY A 357 -4.63 -6.82 -17.41
C GLY A 357 -3.66 -6.58 -16.24
N GLN A 358 -3.62 -7.46 -15.24
CA GLN A 358 -2.64 -7.37 -14.15
C GLN A 358 -1.68 -8.56 -14.16
N ALA A 359 -0.40 -8.25 -13.99
CA ALA A 359 0.66 -9.24 -13.85
C ALA A 359 0.56 -10.04 -12.54
N LEU A 360 0.70 -11.36 -12.60
CA LEU A 360 0.61 -12.25 -11.43
C LEU A 360 2.00 -12.59 -10.85
N THR A 361 2.14 -12.50 -9.54
CA THR A 361 3.39 -12.75 -8.79
C THR A 361 3.46 -14.15 -8.15
N SER A 362 2.62 -15.08 -8.60
CA SER A 362 2.51 -16.45 -8.07
C SER A 362 3.18 -17.51 -8.95
N THR A 363 3.85 -17.10 -10.03
CA THR A 363 4.50 -18.00 -10.98
C THR A 363 6.02 -17.99 -10.78
N TYR A 364 6.62 -19.17 -10.63
CA TYR A 364 8.05 -19.37 -10.34
C TYR A 364 8.84 -19.84 -11.57
N ASP A 365 8.58 -19.23 -12.73
CA ASP A 365 9.30 -19.53 -13.96
C ASP A 365 10.43 -18.52 -14.19
N PHE A 366 11.49 -18.68 -13.39
CA PHE A 366 12.68 -17.83 -13.44
C PHE A 366 13.42 -17.94 -14.79
N THR A 367 13.14 -18.96 -15.59
CA THR A 367 13.81 -19.18 -16.89
C THR A 367 13.32 -18.24 -17.97
N ASN A 368 12.08 -17.78 -17.89
CA ASN A 368 11.44 -16.99 -18.94
C ASN A 368 11.25 -15.50 -18.61
N PHE A 369 11.68 -15.05 -17.42
CA PHE A 369 11.53 -13.66 -16.94
C PHE A 369 12.15 -12.57 -17.82
N PHE A 370 12.99 -12.91 -18.80
CA PHE A 370 13.55 -11.95 -19.75
C PHE A 370 13.17 -12.26 -21.21
N SER A 371 12.25 -13.21 -21.41
CA SER A 371 11.76 -13.60 -22.72
C SER A 371 10.60 -12.69 -23.15
N THR A 372 10.62 -12.23 -24.40
CA THR A 372 9.55 -11.44 -25.00
C THR A 372 8.49 -12.32 -25.69
N ALA A 373 8.64 -13.64 -25.67
CA ALA A 373 7.80 -14.56 -26.43
C ALA A 373 6.30 -14.50 -26.07
N SER A 374 5.98 -14.11 -24.82
CA SER A 374 4.61 -13.99 -24.33
C SER A 374 3.95 -12.62 -24.60
N LEU A 375 4.70 -11.65 -25.14
CA LEU A 375 4.23 -10.26 -25.26
C LEU A 375 3.46 -9.95 -26.54
N GLY A 376 3.53 -10.83 -27.55
CA GLY A 376 2.89 -10.58 -28.86
C GLY A 376 3.48 -9.37 -29.59
N GLU A 377 2.62 -8.61 -30.29
CA GLU A 377 2.99 -7.33 -30.89
C GLU A 377 3.47 -6.32 -29.83
N ILE A 378 4.62 -5.71 -30.06
CA ILE A 378 5.22 -4.72 -29.16
C ILE A 378 5.23 -3.35 -29.83
N LYS A 379 4.45 -2.42 -29.29
CA LYS A 379 4.48 -1.00 -29.66
C LYS A 379 5.29 -0.22 -28.65
N ILE A 380 6.28 0.56 -29.09
CA ILE A 380 7.09 1.44 -28.24
C ILE A 380 6.88 2.87 -28.70
N LEU A 381 6.18 3.65 -27.88
CA LEU A 381 5.66 4.99 -28.22
C LEU A 381 6.19 6.04 -27.25
N LYS A 382 6.09 7.31 -27.61
CA LYS A 382 6.48 8.48 -26.80
C LYS A 382 7.91 8.37 -26.24
N LYS A 383 8.86 7.85 -27.03
CA LYS A 383 10.25 7.67 -26.59
C LYS A 383 10.87 9.01 -26.20
N THR A 384 11.51 9.08 -25.04
CA THR A 384 12.28 10.25 -24.59
C THR A 384 13.76 9.91 -24.38
N VAL A 385 14.62 10.89 -24.61
CA VAL A 385 16.04 10.80 -24.26
C VAL A 385 16.22 11.22 -22.81
N GLY A 386 17.03 10.47 -22.06
CA GLY A 386 17.35 10.77 -20.67
C GLY A 386 18.38 9.79 -20.11
N LYS A 387 18.52 9.76 -18.79
CA LYS A 387 19.40 8.83 -18.08
C LYS A 387 19.02 7.38 -18.39
N LEU A 388 20.04 6.53 -18.49
CA LEU A 388 19.88 5.08 -18.54
C LEU A 388 19.74 4.53 -17.12
N TYR A 389 18.89 3.53 -16.97
CA TYR A 389 18.87 2.64 -15.82
C TYR A 389 19.86 1.49 -16.05
N LEU A 390 20.79 1.29 -15.12
CA LEU A 390 21.89 0.33 -15.23
C LEU A 390 21.74 -0.86 -14.27
N GLY A 391 20.61 -0.98 -13.56
CA GLY A 391 20.38 -2.05 -12.58
C GLY A 391 19.98 -3.41 -13.17
N ILE A 392 19.78 -3.55 -14.48
CA ILE A 392 19.32 -4.82 -15.09
C ILE A 392 20.27 -6.00 -14.84
N PRO A 393 21.61 -5.87 -14.94
CA PRO A 393 22.51 -6.98 -14.66
C PRO A 393 22.33 -7.55 -13.24
N ALA A 394 22.18 -6.69 -12.23
CA ALA A 394 21.94 -7.12 -10.86
C ALA A 394 20.60 -7.87 -10.69
N VAL A 395 19.57 -7.46 -11.45
CA VAL A 395 18.29 -8.18 -11.49
C VAL A 395 18.47 -9.57 -12.13
N LYS A 396 19.22 -9.68 -13.23
CA LYS A 396 19.53 -10.96 -13.89
C LYS A 396 20.30 -11.91 -12.95
N ASP A 397 21.28 -11.40 -12.21
CA ASP A 397 22.04 -12.18 -11.23
C ASP A 397 21.13 -12.71 -10.10
N LYS A 398 20.21 -11.87 -9.60
CA LYS A 398 19.21 -12.30 -8.60
C LYS A 398 18.29 -13.38 -9.15
N VAL A 399 17.80 -13.25 -10.38
CA VAL A 399 16.94 -14.27 -11.03
C VAL A 399 17.72 -15.57 -11.25
N ALA A 400 18.99 -15.50 -11.66
CA ALA A 400 19.82 -16.68 -11.83
C ALA A 400 20.03 -17.43 -10.50
N LEU A 401 20.28 -16.70 -9.40
CA LEU A 401 20.38 -17.29 -8.07
C LEU A 401 19.06 -17.92 -7.60
N LEU A 402 17.93 -17.24 -7.81
CA LEU A 402 16.61 -17.79 -7.52
C LEU A 402 16.34 -19.08 -8.30
N ASN A 403 16.70 -19.12 -9.58
CA ASN A 403 16.55 -20.30 -10.42
C ASN A 403 17.41 -21.47 -9.92
N LEU A 404 18.68 -21.20 -9.58
CA LEU A 404 19.59 -22.22 -9.04
C LEU A 404 19.04 -22.81 -7.74
N LEU A 405 18.63 -21.97 -6.80
CA LEU A 405 18.03 -22.41 -5.54
C LEU A 405 16.73 -23.16 -5.77
N TYR A 406 15.87 -22.69 -6.68
CA TYR A 406 14.62 -23.37 -7.01
C TYR A 406 14.87 -24.79 -7.52
N GLN A 407 15.81 -24.97 -8.46
CA GLN A 407 16.18 -26.28 -9.00
C GLN A 407 16.76 -27.22 -7.93
N GLU A 408 17.56 -26.70 -6.99
CA GLU A 408 18.03 -27.49 -5.84
C GLU A 408 16.87 -27.95 -4.93
N LEU A 409 15.83 -27.13 -4.78
CA LEU A 409 14.70 -27.39 -3.91
C LEU A 409 13.61 -28.28 -4.54
N GLU A 410 13.60 -28.47 -5.86
CA GLU A 410 12.66 -29.38 -6.53
C GLU A 410 12.90 -30.86 -6.19
N SER A 411 14.09 -31.20 -5.69
CA SER A 411 14.47 -32.56 -5.29
C SER A 411 14.81 -32.64 -3.80
N PRO A 412 13.82 -32.58 -2.89
CA PRO A 412 14.07 -32.63 -1.45
C PRO A 412 14.71 -33.97 -1.04
N PRO A 413 15.60 -33.97 -0.03
CA PRO A 413 16.19 -35.20 0.48
C PRO A 413 15.12 -36.11 1.08
N ASP A 414 15.21 -37.43 0.83
CA ASP A 414 14.30 -38.42 1.41
C ASP A 414 14.45 -38.42 2.95
N PRO A 415 13.43 -38.05 3.72
CA PRO A 415 13.53 -37.96 5.18
C PRO A 415 13.89 -39.30 5.86
N SER A 416 13.66 -40.42 5.18
CA SER A 416 13.96 -41.76 5.70
C SER A 416 15.40 -42.22 5.45
N GLN A 417 16.13 -41.52 4.56
CA GLN A 417 17.50 -41.89 4.14
C GLN A 417 18.51 -40.77 4.37
N ALA A 418 18.05 -39.53 4.48
CA ALA A 418 18.91 -38.37 4.62
C ALA A 418 19.52 -38.27 6.02
N SER A 419 20.81 -37.95 6.07
CA SER A 419 21.49 -37.58 7.28
C SER A 419 20.94 -36.26 7.84
N TYR A 420 21.13 -36.07 9.15
CA TYR A 420 20.78 -34.82 9.83
C TYR A 420 21.43 -33.58 9.19
N LEU A 421 22.67 -33.71 8.68
CA LEU A 421 23.38 -32.61 8.03
C LEU A 421 22.77 -32.25 6.66
N GLU A 422 22.31 -33.25 5.89
CA GLU A 422 21.63 -33.02 4.62
C GLU A 422 20.30 -32.28 4.82
N ILE A 423 19.54 -32.64 5.87
CA ILE A 423 18.28 -31.96 6.23
C ILE A 423 18.56 -30.51 6.66
N ILE A 424 19.57 -30.26 7.50
CA ILE A 424 19.95 -28.88 7.89
C ILE A 424 20.35 -28.05 6.67
N TYR A 425 21.18 -28.63 5.79
CA TYR A 425 21.64 -27.95 4.58
C TYR A 425 20.46 -27.56 3.70
N TYR A 426 19.54 -28.50 3.45
CA TYR A 426 18.32 -28.24 2.69
C TYR A 426 17.46 -27.14 3.32
N ASN A 427 17.22 -27.18 4.64
CA ASN A 427 16.43 -26.15 5.32
C ASN A 427 17.05 -24.76 5.21
N LYS A 428 18.38 -24.65 5.30
CA LYS A 428 19.09 -23.38 5.09
C LYS A 428 18.87 -22.85 3.66
N LYS A 429 18.85 -23.73 2.66
CA LYS A 429 18.54 -23.35 1.27
C LYS A 429 17.10 -22.92 1.08
N VAL A 430 16.15 -23.56 1.76
CA VAL A 430 14.74 -23.11 1.80
C VAL A 430 14.63 -21.71 2.40
N GLU A 431 15.32 -21.43 3.51
CA GLU A 431 15.34 -20.10 4.13
C GLU A 431 15.95 -19.04 3.21
N GLU A 432 17.08 -19.36 2.57
CA GLU A 432 17.76 -18.51 1.59
C GLU A 432 16.84 -18.18 0.40
N PHE A 433 16.24 -19.20 -0.21
CA PHE A 433 15.28 -19.05 -1.32
C PHE A 433 14.10 -18.18 -0.92
N ASN A 434 13.45 -18.49 0.21
CA ASN A 434 12.30 -17.72 0.68
C ASN A 434 12.66 -16.27 1.01
N SER A 435 13.86 -16.03 1.54
CA SER A 435 14.35 -14.67 1.80
C SER A 435 14.56 -13.89 0.50
N LEU A 436 15.23 -14.48 -0.48
CA LEU A 436 15.47 -13.87 -1.79
C LEU A 436 14.16 -13.64 -2.54
N LEU A 437 13.21 -14.57 -2.44
CA LEU A 437 11.90 -14.48 -3.08
C LEU A 437 11.08 -13.31 -2.50
N ARG A 438 11.10 -13.14 -1.18
CA ARG A 438 10.46 -11.98 -0.52
C ARG A 438 11.09 -10.67 -0.96
N ASP A 439 12.42 -10.59 -1.06
CA ASP A 439 13.11 -9.40 -1.58
C ASP A 439 12.74 -9.12 -3.04
N PHE A 440 12.73 -10.16 -3.87
CA PHE A 440 12.48 -10.05 -5.31
C PHE A 440 11.07 -9.57 -5.64
N TYR A 441 10.05 -10.02 -4.90
CA TYR A 441 8.66 -9.58 -5.09
C TYR A 441 8.21 -8.48 -4.11
N GLN A 442 9.07 -8.08 -3.18
CA GLN A 442 8.76 -7.18 -2.07
C GLN A 442 7.48 -7.53 -1.30
N LYS A 443 7.24 -8.82 -1.07
CA LYS A 443 6.04 -9.33 -0.38
C LYS A 443 6.18 -9.30 1.14
#